data_AF-X1HDH4-F1
#
_entry.id   AF-X1HDH4-F1
#
_cell.length_a   1.000
_cell.length_b   1.000
_cell.length_c   1.000
_cell.angle_alpha   90.00
_cell.angle_beta   90.00
_cell.angle_gamma   90.00
#
_symmetry.space_group_name_H-M   'P 1'
#
loop_
_entity.id
_entity.type
_entity.pdbx_description
1 polymer ?
#
loop_
_entity_poly.entity_id
_entity_poly.type
_entity_poly.pdbx_seq_one_letter_code
_entity_poly.pdbx_strand_id
1 'polypeptide(L)'
;FCLFLWYAWGTAYNVGLSKVSLFGFLPICFCFTFMGGFGWFLSHETLTSTGWWYLAYTFTVILFQISWSGHLKEMGQAERSNLLIKMGAKLIDGWFVPRWAFLYGVTVKGVSLYILAQIMGPVLSGPAVVWFMFILLGVGAMTALLCMPRDYDRVVELKRMSIMEIFSIYAPIPLMVPWELAVPLMIIGAVYFVTVNRALWGVSYPKV
;
A
#
# COMPACT_ATOMS: atom_id res chain seq x y z
N PHE A 1 5.58 23.33 3.59
CA PHE A 1 5.48 22.81 2.21
C PHE A 1 4.75 21.47 2.14
N CYS A 2 5.21 20.40 2.79
CA CYS A 2 4.56 19.06 2.72
C CYS A 2 3.07 19.07 3.09
N LEU A 3 2.67 19.77 4.17
CA LEU A 3 1.25 19.90 4.54
C LEU A 3 0.39 20.56 3.45
N PHE A 4 0.92 21.58 2.78
CA PHE A 4 0.24 22.24 1.67
C PHE A 4 0.04 21.28 0.50
N LEU A 5 1.07 20.51 0.13
CA LEU A 5 0.96 19.51 -0.94
C LEU A 5 0.04 18.35 -0.58
N TRP A 6 0.07 17.87 0.67
CA TRP A 6 -0.88 16.88 1.18
C TRP A 6 -2.32 17.35 0.98
N TYR A 7 -2.64 18.57 1.40
CA TYR A 7 -3.96 19.18 1.21
C TYR A 7 -4.32 19.34 -0.28
N ALA A 8 -3.41 19.88 -1.09
CA ALA A 8 -3.64 20.14 -2.51
C ALA A 8 -3.94 18.84 -3.28
N TRP A 9 -3.12 17.80 -3.09
CA TRP A 9 -3.30 16.51 -3.75
C TRP A 9 -4.51 15.74 -3.23
N GLY A 10 -4.82 15.81 -1.93
CA GLY A 10 -6.05 15.26 -1.36
C GLY A 10 -7.30 15.92 -1.95
N THR A 11 -7.27 17.23 -2.11
CA THR A 11 -8.35 17.98 -2.77
C THR A 11 -8.48 17.58 -4.24
N ALA A 12 -7.37 17.50 -4.97
CA ALA A 12 -7.37 17.09 -6.38
C ALA A 12 -7.94 15.66 -6.58
N TYR A 13 -7.67 14.74 -5.64
CA TYR A 13 -8.27 13.41 -5.64
C TYR A 13 -9.79 13.45 -5.45
N ASN A 14 -10.27 14.24 -4.48
CA ASN A 14 -11.68 14.33 -4.11
C ASN A 14 -12.53 15.11 -5.13
N VAL A 15 -11.96 16.13 -5.77
CA VAL A 15 -12.67 17.02 -6.70
C VAL A 15 -12.81 16.42 -8.12
N GLY A 16 -12.37 15.17 -8.34
CA GLY A 16 -12.87 14.37 -9.45
C GLY A 16 -11.83 13.66 -10.32
N LEU A 17 -10.52 13.77 -10.03
CA LEU A 17 -9.52 13.02 -10.79
C LEU A 17 -9.66 11.50 -10.61
N SER A 18 -10.12 11.05 -9.43
CA SER A 18 -10.15 9.64 -9.01
C SER A 18 -11.00 8.71 -9.86
N LYS A 19 -12.12 9.19 -10.41
CA LYS A 19 -13.11 8.36 -11.13
C LYS A 19 -13.18 8.61 -12.64
N VAL A 20 -12.51 9.66 -13.12
CA VAL A 20 -12.59 10.07 -14.53
C VAL A 20 -11.34 9.67 -15.30
N SER A 21 -10.17 9.77 -14.67
CA SER A 21 -8.88 9.50 -15.31
C SER A 21 -8.39 8.08 -15.00
N LEU A 22 -7.72 7.46 -15.98
CA LEU A 22 -7.00 6.19 -15.77
C LEU A 22 -5.95 6.31 -14.66
N PHE A 23 -5.34 7.49 -14.52
CA PHE A 23 -4.32 7.78 -13.53
C PHE A 23 -4.88 8.54 -12.32
N GLY A 24 -6.19 8.44 -12.08
CA GLY A 24 -6.89 9.08 -10.97
C GLY A 24 -6.40 8.66 -9.58
N PHE A 25 -5.64 7.56 -9.49
CA PHE A 25 -4.99 7.10 -8.28
C PHE A 25 -3.70 7.88 -7.93
N LEU A 26 -3.05 8.55 -8.89
CA LEU A 26 -1.77 9.24 -8.62
C LEU A 26 -1.90 10.37 -7.59
N PRO A 27 -2.92 11.25 -7.64
CA PRO A 27 -3.11 12.30 -6.63
C PRO A 27 -3.12 11.76 -5.20
N ILE A 28 -3.85 10.66 -4.93
CA ILE A 28 -3.89 10.11 -3.57
C ILE A 28 -2.57 9.45 -3.16
N CYS A 29 -1.83 8.87 -4.12
CA CYS A 29 -0.46 8.39 -3.87
C CYS A 29 0.44 9.54 -3.41
N PHE A 30 0.45 10.65 -4.15
CA PHE A 30 1.22 11.84 -3.76
C PHE A 30 0.75 12.44 -2.44
N CYS A 31 -0.56 12.52 -2.22
CA CYS A 31 -1.16 12.99 -0.96
C CYS A 31 -0.53 12.26 0.24
N PHE A 32 -0.58 10.93 0.26
CA PHE A 32 -0.02 10.14 1.35
C PHE A 32 1.50 10.18 1.42
N THR A 33 2.20 10.27 0.28
CA THR A 33 3.65 10.50 0.27
C THR A 33 4.02 11.83 0.94
N PHE A 34 3.29 12.92 0.67
CA PHE A 34 3.53 14.21 1.33
C PHE A 34 3.11 14.21 2.79
N MET A 35 2.11 13.42 3.19
CA MET A 35 1.81 13.16 4.60
C MET A 35 2.99 12.46 5.31
N GLY A 36 3.57 11.44 4.68
CA GLY A 36 4.80 10.81 5.16
C GLY A 36 5.96 11.80 5.24
N GLY A 37 6.13 12.65 4.23
CA GLY A 37 7.14 13.71 4.22
C GLY A 37 6.95 14.73 5.33
N PHE A 38 5.71 15.11 5.64
CA PHE A 38 5.45 15.93 6.83
C PHE A 38 5.93 15.23 8.10
N GLY A 39 5.62 13.94 8.26
CA GLY A 39 6.12 13.12 9.38
C GLY A 39 7.65 13.07 9.46
N TRP A 40 8.35 12.94 8.32
CA TRP A 40 9.82 12.98 8.25
C TRP A 40 10.39 14.30 8.80
N PHE A 41 9.81 15.42 8.36
CA PHE A 41 10.26 16.76 8.77
C PHE A 41 9.85 17.15 10.20
N LEU A 42 9.11 16.31 10.93
CA LEU A 42 8.90 16.51 12.38
C LEU A 42 10.16 16.20 13.20
N SER A 43 11.07 15.37 12.67
CA SER A 43 12.29 14.95 13.36
C SER A 43 13.58 15.22 12.59
N HIS A 44 13.50 15.66 11.33
CA HIS A 44 14.66 15.93 10.48
C HIS A 44 14.55 17.32 9.84
N GLU A 45 15.67 18.03 9.77
CA GLU A 45 15.72 19.35 9.12
C GLU A 45 15.83 19.25 7.59
N THR A 46 16.41 18.15 7.08
CA THR A 46 16.69 17.97 5.65
C THR A 46 16.26 16.59 5.16
N LEU A 47 16.12 16.47 3.84
CA LEU A 47 15.77 15.22 3.18
C LEU A 47 17.05 14.47 2.77
N THR A 48 17.47 13.54 3.60
CA THR A 48 18.62 12.66 3.34
C THR A 48 18.27 11.60 2.28
N SER A 49 19.28 10.83 1.82
CA SER A 49 19.04 9.69 0.92
C SER A 49 18.04 8.69 1.52
N THR A 50 18.12 8.42 2.82
CA THR A 50 17.15 7.56 3.53
C THR A 50 15.75 8.15 3.51
N GLY A 51 15.63 9.47 3.69
CA GLY A 51 14.36 10.17 3.58
C GLY A 51 13.73 10.04 2.19
N TRP A 52 14.52 10.16 1.12
CA TRP A 52 14.03 9.91 -0.24
C TRP A 52 13.54 8.49 -0.45
N TRP A 53 14.28 7.49 0.04
CA TRP A 53 13.85 6.10 -0.03
C TRP A 53 12.58 5.85 0.78
N TYR A 54 12.44 6.46 1.96
CA TYR A 54 11.21 6.40 2.75
C TYR A 54 10.01 6.97 1.99
N LEU A 55 10.13 8.15 1.37
CA LEU A 55 9.05 8.74 0.57
C LEU A 55 8.70 7.89 -0.65
N ALA A 56 9.71 7.34 -1.32
CA ALA A 56 9.52 6.41 -2.43
C ALA A 56 8.80 5.14 -1.97
N TYR A 57 9.16 4.60 -0.81
CA TYR A 57 8.50 3.44 -0.21
C TYR A 57 7.03 3.72 0.10
N THR A 58 6.74 4.85 0.75
CA THR A 58 5.37 5.29 1.01
C THR A 58 4.60 5.37 -0.31
N PHE A 59 5.17 6.02 -1.33
CA PHE A 59 4.53 6.13 -2.64
C PHE A 59 4.19 4.76 -3.23
N THR A 60 5.13 3.81 -3.24
CA THR A 60 4.92 2.50 -3.88
C THR A 60 3.95 1.60 -3.09
N VAL A 61 3.94 1.72 -1.76
CA VAL A 61 2.95 1.03 -0.91
C VAL A 61 1.55 1.53 -1.22
N ILE A 62 1.33 2.84 -1.22
CA ILE A 62 0.03 3.46 -1.54
C ILE A 62 -0.34 3.20 -3.00
N LEU A 63 0.63 3.24 -3.91
CA LEU A 63 0.42 2.93 -5.32
C LEU A 63 -0.22 1.56 -5.46
N PHE A 64 0.32 0.52 -4.82
CA PHE A 64 -0.30 -0.80 -4.88
C PHE A 64 -1.70 -0.82 -4.24
N GLN A 65 -1.87 -0.21 -3.06
CA GLN A 65 -3.16 -0.19 -2.37
C GLN A 65 -4.26 0.43 -3.23
N ILE A 66 -4.00 1.56 -3.90
CA ILE A 66 -5.02 2.26 -4.66
C ILE A 66 -5.12 1.72 -6.09
N SER A 67 -3.99 1.61 -6.80
CA SER A 67 -4.02 1.25 -8.23
C SER A 67 -4.24 -0.24 -8.49
N TRP A 68 -3.86 -1.10 -7.54
CA TRP A 68 -4.07 -2.55 -7.62
C TRP A 68 -5.26 -2.98 -6.76
N SER A 69 -5.14 -2.91 -5.43
CA SER A 69 -6.17 -3.40 -4.51
C SER A 69 -7.49 -2.65 -4.69
N GLY A 70 -7.42 -1.31 -4.85
CA GLY A 70 -8.58 -0.46 -5.08
C GLY A 70 -9.34 -0.79 -6.37
N HIS A 71 -8.65 -1.14 -7.45
CA HIS A 71 -9.32 -1.56 -8.69
C HIS A 71 -9.73 -3.05 -8.68
N LEU A 72 -9.02 -3.90 -7.93
CA LEU A 72 -9.37 -5.31 -7.79
C LEU A 72 -10.72 -5.48 -7.06
N LYS A 73 -10.99 -4.71 -5.99
CA LYS A 73 -12.29 -4.76 -5.27
C LYS A 73 -13.48 -4.30 -6.12
N GLU A 74 -13.20 -3.59 -7.22
CA GLU A 74 -14.17 -3.08 -8.16
C GLU A 74 -14.24 -3.91 -9.46
N MET A 75 -13.59 -5.08 -9.56
CA MET A 75 -13.65 -5.91 -10.77
C MET A 75 -15.08 -6.34 -11.18
N GLY A 76 -15.99 -6.44 -10.20
CA GLY A 76 -17.40 -6.76 -10.42
C GLY A 76 -18.30 -5.54 -10.69
N GLN A 77 -17.74 -4.32 -10.59
CA GLN A 77 -18.45 -3.08 -10.88
C GLN A 77 -17.83 -2.50 -12.14
N ALA A 78 -18.61 -2.24 -13.19
CA ALA A 78 -18.09 -1.85 -14.51
C ALA A 78 -17.52 -0.41 -14.53
N GLU A 79 -16.49 -0.14 -13.73
CA GLU A 79 -15.89 1.18 -13.59
C GLU A 79 -14.95 1.47 -14.76
N ARG A 80 -15.19 2.59 -15.45
CA ARG A 80 -14.50 2.97 -16.69
C ARG A 80 -13.01 3.29 -16.49
N SER A 81 -12.62 3.65 -15.28
CA SER A 81 -11.24 3.99 -14.89
C SER A 81 -10.41 2.77 -14.47
N ASN A 82 -11.01 1.58 -14.32
CA ASN A 82 -10.35 0.40 -13.75
C ASN A 82 -9.10 -0.01 -14.56
N LEU A 83 -7.93 0.25 -13.98
CA LEU A 83 -6.63 -0.01 -14.61
C LEU A 83 -6.42 -1.50 -14.92
N LEU A 84 -6.88 -2.39 -14.03
CA LEU A 84 -6.65 -3.83 -14.18
C LEU A 84 -7.39 -4.37 -15.39
N ILE A 85 -8.63 -3.95 -15.59
CA ILE A 85 -9.43 -4.32 -16.77
C ILE A 85 -8.75 -3.82 -18.04
N LYS A 86 -8.18 -2.60 -18.04
CA LYS A 86 -7.43 -2.07 -19.18
C LYS A 86 -6.12 -2.82 -19.46
N MET A 87 -5.51 -3.40 -18.43
CA MET A 87 -4.39 -4.35 -18.55
C MET A 87 -4.85 -5.77 -18.97
N GLY A 88 -6.15 -5.96 -19.17
CA GLY A 88 -6.74 -7.21 -19.64
C GLY A 88 -7.19 -8.16 -18.54
N ALA A 89 -7.18 -7.75 -17.26
CA ALA A 89 -7.75 -8.55 -16.20
C ALA A 89 -9.25 -8.76 -16.41
N LYS A 90 -9.78 -9.94 -16.06
CA LYS A 90 -11.18 -10.32 -16.28
C LYS A 90 -11.70 -11.21 -15.15
N LEU A 91 -13.02 -11.23 -15.00
CA LEU A 91 -13.75 -12.26 -14.27
C LEU A 91 -14.42 -13.19 -15.29
N ILE A 92 -14.15 -14.49 -15.22
CA ILE A 92 -14.74 -15.52 -16.08
C ILE A 92 -15.47 -16.49 -15.14
N ASP A 93 -16.80 -16.47 -15.14
CA ASP A 93 -17.61 -17.33 -14.26
C ASP A 93 -17.23 -17.24 -12.76
N GLY A 94 -16.89 -16.03 -12.31
CA GLY A 94 -16.42 -15.78 -10.93
C GLY A 94 -14.93 -16.03 -10.71
N TRP A 95 -14.20 -16.56 -11.70
CA TRP A 95 -12.75 -16.76 -11.63
C TRP A 95 -11.98 -15.49 -12.07
N PHE A 96 -11.10 -14.99 -11.22
CA PHE A 96 -10.22 -13.86 -11.55
C PHE A 96 -9.04 -14.29 -12.41
N VAL A 97 -8.85 -13.60 -13.54
CA VAL A 97 -7.70 -13.77 -14.44
C VAL A 97 -6.97 -12.43 -14.57
N PRO A 98 -5.73 -12.30 -14.05
CA PRO A 98 -5.02 -11.02 -13.97
C PRO A 98 -4.38 -10.55 -15.28
N ARG A 99 -3.90 -11.46 -16.15
CA ARG A 99 -3.10 -11.12 -17.35
C ARG A 99 -1.91 -10.19 -17.04
N TRP A 100 -1.70 -9.13 -17.83
CA TRP A 100 -0.61 -8.16 -17.64
C TRP A 100 -0.68 -7.43 -16.30
N ALA A 101 -1.88 -7.38 -15.72
CA ALA A 101 -2.03 -6.85 -14.39
C ALA A 101 -1.10 -7.62 -13.41
N PHE A 102 -0.99 -8.95 -13.51
CA PHE A 102 -0.11 -9.74 -12.63
C PHE A 102 1.31 -9.17 -12.58
N LEU A 103 1.89 -8.90 -13.75
CA LEU A 103 3.24 -8.33 -13.86
C LEU A 103 3.30 -6.95 -13.20
N TYR A 104 2.31 -6.10 -13.45
CA TYR A 104 2.23 -4.78 -12.82
C TYR A 104 2.21 -4.87 -11.28
N GLY A 105 1.33 -5.69 -10.70
CA GLY A 105 1.23 -5.86 -9.24
C GLY A 105 2.52 -6.38 -8.61
N VAL A 106 3.12 -7.42 -9.23
CA VAL A 106 4.40 -7.99 -8.78
C VAL A 106 5.53 -6.97 -8.90
N THR A 107 5.61 -6.21 -10.00
CA THR A 107 6.62 -5.16 -10.18
C THR A 107 6.50 -4.07 -9.13
N VAL A 108 5.31 -3.55 -8.86
CA VAL A 108 5.12 -2.49 -7.84
C VAL A 108 5.56 -2.98 -6.46
N LYS A 109 5.23 -4.22 -6.09
CA LYS A 109 5.66 -4.80 -4.79
C LYS A 109 7.12 -5.17 -4.75
N GLY A 110 7.69 -5.68 -5.85
CA GLY A 110 9.12 -5.92 -6.00
C GLY A 110 9.94 -4.63 -5.83
N VAL A 111 9.50 -3.54 -6.47
CA VAL A 111 10.11 -2.21 -6.30
C VAL A 111 9.95 -1.72 -4.86
N SER A 112 8.79 -1.92 -4.22
CA SER A 112 8.59 -1.55 -2.81
C SER A 112 9.57 -2.29 -1.88
N LEU A 113 9.77 -3.60 -2.09
CA LEU A 113 10.72 -4.39 -1.30
C LEU A 113 12.18 -4.01 -1.56
N TYR A 114 12.52 -3.72 -2.82
CA TYR A 114 13.83 -3.22 -3.18
C TYR A 114 14.13 -1.89 -2.49
N ILE A 115 13.19 -0.94 -2.52
CA ILE A 115 13.32 0.35 -1.82
C ILE A 115 13.48 0.11 -0.31
N LEU A 116 12.68 -0.78 0.29
CA LEU A 116 12.81 -1.10 1.71
C LEU A 116 14.21 -1.64 2.05
N ALA A 117 14.80 -2.48 1.20
CA ALA A 117 16.17 -2.92 1.34
C ALA A 117 17.18 -1.75 1.26
N GLN A 118 16.94 -0.76 0.40
CA GLN A 118 17.78 0.45 0.32
C GLN A 118 17.68 1.32 1.58
N ILE A 119 16.51 1.39 2.23
CA ILE A 119 16.35 2.09 3.52
C ILE A 119 17.25 1.43 4.59
N MET A 120 17.42 0.10 4.53
CA MET A 120 18.25 -0.65 5.48
C MET A 120 19.75 -0.53 5.21
N GLY A 121 20.14 -0.33 3.96
CA GLY A 121 21.54 -0.18 3.57
C GLY A 121 22.44 -1.33 4.10
N PRO A 122 23.67 -1.04 4.58
CA PRO A 122 24.60 -2.05 5.07
C PRO A 122 24.26 -2.63 6.46
N VAL A 123 23.17 -2.19 7.10
CA VAL A 123 22.81 -2.54 8.50
C VAL A 123 22.05 -3.88 8.59
N LEU A 124 21.87 -4.59 7.47
CA LEU A 124 21.29 -5.92 7.43
C LEU A 124 22.22 -6.97 8.08
N SER A 125 22.21 -7.02 9.41
CA SER A 125 22.84 -8.07 10.20
C SER A 125 21.95 -8.53 11.35
N GLY A 126 22.16 -9.77 11.82
CA GLY A 126 21.48 -10.33 12.99
C GLY A 126 19.94 -10.37 12.86
N PRO A 127 19.19 -9.99 13.91
CA PRO A 127 17.72 -10.07 13.91
C PRO A 127 17.03 -9.26 12.80
N ALA A 128 17.63 -8.16 12.33
CA ALA A 128 17.06 -7.33 11.28
C ALA A 128 16.96 -8.08 9.93
N VAL A 129 17.93 -8.96 9.63
CA VAL A 129 17.89 -9.80 8.42
C VAL A 129 16.74 -10.80 8.49
N VAL A 130 16.59 -11.46 9.65
CA VAL A 130 15.51 -12.43 9.86
C VAL A 130 14.16 -11.75 9.72
N TRP A 131 14.01 -10.55 10.30
CA TRP A 131 12.78 -9.76 10.18
C TRP A 131 12.52 -9.27 8.76
N PHE A 132 13.55 -8.82 8.04
CA PHE A 132 13.43 -8.44 6.65
C PHE A 132 13.01 -9.63 5.75
N MET A 133 13.57 -10.82 6.00
CA MET A 133 13.15 -12.04 5.31
C MET A 133 11.70 -12.41 5.62
N PHE A 134 11.25 -12.23 6.87
CA PHE A 134 9.84 -12.38 7.23
C PHE A 134 8.93 -11.41 6.45
N ILE A 135 9.33 -10.13 6.31
CA ILE A 135 8.60 -9.16 5.49
C ILE A 135 8.58 -9.58 4.02
N LEU A 136 9.72 -9.98 3.48
CA LEU A 136 9.85 -10.39 2.08
C LEU A 136 8.93 -11.58 1.76
N LEU A 137 8.95 -12.62 2.61
CA LEU A 137 8.09 -13.79 2.44
C LEU A 137 6.61 -13.44 2.64
N GLY A 138 6.28 -12.64 3.66
CA GLY A 138 4.90 -12.21 3.91
C GLY A 138 4.32 -11.39 2.76
N VAL A 139 5.04 -10.34 2.33
CA VAL A 139 4.67 -9.50 1.18
C VAL A 139 4.59 -10.34 -0.10
N GLY A 140 5.55 -11.24 -0.34
CA GLY A 140 5.56 -12.13 -1.50
C GLY A 140 4.33 -13.04 -1.53
N ALA A 141 4.03 -13.71 -0.42
CA ALA A 141 2.87 -14.59 -0.30
C ALA A 141 1.55 -13.83 -0.49
N MET A 142 1.38 -12.67 0.15
CA MET A 142 0.17 -11.87 -0.02
C MET A 142 0.04 -11.26 -1.42
N THR A 143 1.14 -10.87 -2.04
CA THR A 143 1.15 -10.42 -3.44
C THR A 143 0.72 -11.55 -4.36
N ALA A 144 1.22 -12.77 -4.15
CA ALA A 144 0.78 -13.95 -4.89
C ALA A 144 -0.72 -14.21 -4.70
N LEU A 145 -1.21 -14.19 -3.46
CA LEU A 145 -2.64 -14.34 -3.16
C LEU A 145 -3.52 -13.28 -3.83
N LEU A 146 -3.03 -12.04 -3.99
CA LEU A 146 -3.78 -10.95 -4.62
C LEU A 146 -3.66 -10.91 -6.14
N CYS A 147 -2.53 -11.36 -6.69
CA CYS A 147 -2.22 -11.22 -8.11
C CYS A 147 -2.44 -12.49 -8.92
N MET A 148 -2.44 -13.68 -8.31
CA MET A 148 -2.62 -14.94 -9.04
C MET A 148 -4.10 -15.25 -9.36
N PRO A 149 -4.36 -16.05 -10.41
CA PRO A 149 -5.70 -16.51 -10.73
C PRO A 149 -6.33 -17.29 -9.57
N ARG A 150 -7.61 -17.02 -9.27
CA ARG A 150 -8.36 -17.64 -8.15
C ARG A 150 -9.85 -17.31 -8.24
N ASP A 151 -10.66 -17.95 -7.41
CA ASP A 151 -12.05 -17.55 -7.18
C ASP A 151 -12.13 -16.12 -6.61
N TYR A 152 -12.98 -15.30 -7.24
CA TYR A 152 -13.23 -13.93 -6.82
C TYR A 152 -14.43 -13.86 -5.88
N ASP A 153 -14.14 -13.56 -4.62
CA ASP A 153 -15.13 -13.15 -3.63
C ASP A 153 -14.74 -11.77 -3.09
N ARG A 154 -15.58 -10.76 -3.33
CA ARG A 154 -15.29 -9.38 -2.95
C ARG A 154 -15.02 -9.23 -1.46
N VAL A 155 -15.72 -9.95 -0.59
CA VAL A 155 -15.54 -9.89 0.88
C VAL A 155 -14.19 -10.48 1.27
N VAL A 156 -13.82 -11.62 0.68
CA VAL A 156 -12.51 -12.24 0.91
C VAL A 156 -11.39 -11.34 0.40
N GLU A 157 -11.57 -10.72 -0.76
CA GLU A 157 -10.61 -9.79 -1.34
C GLU A 157 -10.37 -8.56 -0.45
N LEU A 158 -11.42 -7.92 0.05
CA LEU A 158 -11.29 -6.79 0.97
C LEU A 158 -10.51 -7.15 2.24
N LYS A 159 -10.69 -8.37 2.78
CA LYS A 159 -9.92 -8.86 3.92
C LYS A 159 -8.44 -9.04 3.56
N ARG A 160 -8.15 -9.69 2.42
CA ARG A 160 -6.77 -9.89 1.95
C ARG A 160 -6.05 -8.56 1.71
N MET A 161 -6.74 -7.58 1.12
CA MET A 161 -6.21 -6.23 0.91
C MET A 161 -5.91 -5.53 2.23
N SER A 162 -6.82 -5.62 3.21
CA SER A 162 -6.61 -5.05 4.55
C SER A 162 -5.38 -5.63 5.24
N ILE A 163 -5.22 -6.95 5.19
CA ILE A 163 -4.06 -7.61 5.79
C ILE A 163 -2.78 -7.18 5.08
N MET A 164 -2.80 -7.13 3.74
CA MET A 164 -1.66 -6.67 2.95
C MET A 164 -1.26 -5.23 3.27
N GLU A 165 -2.25 -4.36 3.47
CA GLU A 165 -2.06 -2.97 3.83
C GLU A 165 -1.45 -2.81 5.22
N ILE A 166 -2.07 -3.40 6.24
CA ILE A 166 -1.56 -3.42 7.62
C ILE A 166 -0.13 -3.97 7.63
N PHE A 167 0.11 -5.09 6.96
CA PHE A 167 1.43 -5.70 6.94
C PHE A 167 2.47 -4.81 6.22
N SER A 168 2.13 -4.26 5.05
CA SER A 168 3.05 -3.40 4.28
C SER A 168 3.36 -2.09 5.01
N ILE A 169 2.46 -1.57 5.84
CA ILE A 169 2.67 -0.31 6.58
C ILE A 169 3.43 -0.56 7.88
N TYR A 170 3.01 -1.54 8.67
CA TYR A 170 3.47 -1.69 10.06
C TYR A 170 4.64 -2.67 10.21
N ALA A 171 4.73 -3.73 9.40
CA ALA A 171 5.82 -4.70 9.52
C ALA A 171 7.23 -4.09 9.28
N PRO A 172 7.41 -3.05 8.44
CA PRO A 172 8.69 -2.36 8.31
C PRO A 172 9.13 -1.51 9.51
N ILE A 173 8.26 -1.19 10.47
CA ILE A 173 8.61 -0.25 11.57
C ILE A 173 9.82 -0.72 12.41
N PRO A 174 9.92 -1.99 12.83
CA PRO A 174 11.09 -2.49 13.59
C PRO A 174 12.42 -2.44 12.84
N LEU A 175 12.38 -2.20 11.52
CA LEU A 175 13.57 -1.97 10.73
C LEU A 175 14.10 -0.53 10.84
N MET A 176 13.25 0.42 11.19
CA MET A 176 13.57 1.86 11.22
C MET A 176 13.67 2.43 12.63
N VAL A 177 13.09 1.73 13.62
CA VAL A 177 12.95 2.20 14.99
C VAL A 177 13.32 1.06 15.94
N PRO A 178 13.94 1.34 17.11
CA PRO A 178 14.20 0.33 18.12
C PRO A 178 12.96 -0.48 18.48
N TRP A 179 13.14 -1.77 18.74
CA TRP A 179 12.05 -2.75 18.90
C TRP A 179 11.06 -2.38 20.02
N GLU A 180 11.58 -1.85 21.12
CA GLU A 180 10.83 -1.39 22.28
C GLU A 180 9.83 -0.27 21.95
N LEU A 181 10.12 0.54 20.93
CA LEU A 181 9.22 1.58 20.42
C LEU A 181 8.41 1.09 19.22
N ALA A 182 8.98 0.21 18.39
CA ALA A 182 8.32 -0.31 17.21
C ALA A 182 7.08 -1.13 17.54
N VAL A 183 7.15 -2.01 18.54
CA VAL A 183 6.03 -2.86 18.95
C VAL A 183 4.79 -2.05 19.36
N PRO A 184 4.86 -1.09 20.30
CA PRO A 184 3.69 -0.30 20.66
C PRO A 184 3.18 0.54 19.48
N LEU A 185 4.07 1.09 18.63
CA LEU A 185 3.66 1.83 17.43
C LEU A 185 2.89 0.95 16.44
N MET A 186 3.34 -0.29 16.21
CA MET A 186 2.64 -1.25 15.35
C MET A 186 1.28 -1.61 15.92
N ILE A 187 1.18 -1.87 17.23
CA ILE A 187 -0.08 -2.23 17.89
C ILE A 187 -1.07 -1.05 17.80
N ILE A 188 -0.65 0.14 18.21
CA ILE A 188 -1.49 1.35 18.16
C ILE A 188 -1.92 1.64 16.74
N GLY A 189 -1.00 1.56 15.77
CA GLY A 189 -1.28 1.78 14.36
C GLY A 189 -2.30 0.78 13.82
N ALA A 190 -2.10 -0.52 14.04
CA ALA A 190 -3.02 -1.55 13.58
C ALA A 190 -4.41 -1.42 14.24
N VAL A 191 -4.48 -1.15 15.54
CA VAL A 191 -5.75 -0.94 16.27
C VAL A 191 -6.47 0.30 15.75
N TYR A 192 -5.74 1.40 15.54
CA TYR A 192 -6.29 2.63 14.96
C TYR A 192 -6.84 2.36 13.56
N PHE A 193 -6.05 1.71 12.70
CA PHE A 193 -6.45 1.34 11.34
C PHE A 193 -7.74 0.51 11.34
N VAL A 194 -7.81 -0.54 12.16
CA VAL A 194 -8.98 -1.41 12.24
C VAL A 194 -10.19 -0.63 12.76
N THR A 195 -10.04 0.14 13.83
CA THR A 195 -11.14 0.86 14.47
C THR A 195 -11.71 1.94 13.56
N VAL A 196 -10.84 2.75 12.95
CA VAL A 196 -11.26 3.85 12.07
C VAL A 196 -11.86 3.32 10.78
N ASN A 197 -11.29 2.28 10.16
CA ASN A 197 -11.92 1.68 8.97
C ASN A 197 -13.29 1.08 9.31
N ARG A 198 -13.44 0.40 10.45
CA ARG A 198 -14.76 -0.11 10.87
C ARG A 198 -15.76 1.00 11.13
N ALA A 199 -15.35 2.11 11.74
CA ALA A 199 -16.20 3.26 12.01
C ALA A 199 -16.62 3.99 10.73
N LEU A 200 -15.67 4.25 9.82
CA LEU A 200 -15.94 4.96 8.55
C LEU A 200 -16.84 4.15 7.62
N TRP A 201 -16.65 2.83 7.55
CA TRP A 201 -17.33 1.96 6.59
C TRP A 201 -18.50 1.17 7.19
N GLY A 202 -18.78 1.31 8.49
CA GLY A 202 -19.92 0.69 9.19
C GLY A 202 -19.93 -0.84 9.19
N VAL A 203 -18.76 -1.48 9.34
CA VAL A 203 -18.57 -2.93 9.06
C VAL A 203 -17.84 -3.69 10.17
N SER A 204 -18.02 -5.02 10.20
CA SER A 204 -17.46 -5.90 11.24
C SER A 204 -15.96 -6.21 11.08
N TYR A 205 -15.39 -5.98 9.90
CA TYR A 205 -13.97 -6.13 9.57
C TYR A 205 -13.46 -4.86 8.87
N PRO A 206 -12.16 -4.53 8.94
CA PRO A 206 -11.62 -3.41 8.17
C PRO A 206 -11.92 -3.65 6.69
N LYS A 207 -12.65 -2.71 6.08
CA LYS A 207 -12.80 -2.63 4.62
C LYS A 207 -11.89 -1.52 4.13
N VAL A 208 -11.17 -1.79 3.05
CA VAL A 208 -10.29 -0.82 2.36
C VAL A 208 -10.82 -0.52 0.96
#